data_AF-A0A535SLF5-F1
#
_entry.id   AF-A0A535SLF5-F1
#
_cell.length_a   1.000
_cell.length_b   1.000
_cell.length_c   1.000
_cell.angle_alpha   90.00
_cell.angle_beta   90.00
_cell.angle_gamma   90.00
#
_symmetry.space_group_name_H-M   'P 1'
#
loop_
_entity.id
_entity.type
_entity.pdbx_description
1 polymer ?
#
loop_
_entity_poly.entity_id
_entity_poly.type
_entity_poly.pdbx_seq_one_letter_code
_entity_poly.pdbx_strand_id
1 'polypeptide(L)'
;MEKMRWYAGSGKHFYSPMGCYYTRLEDGTEIEVHPKTYDEQFHAYLERIGVQRTSWYTIMQQAEKEWNEYCQVMDDFAEDLQQWLEYQARGVVVERPHKRPTRVKP
;
A
#
# COMPACT_ATOMS: atom_id res chain seq x y z
N MET A 1 -5.75 38.79 27.48
CA MET A 1 -6.03 37.95 26.29
C MET A 1 -5.34 36.62 26.50
N GLU A 2 -6.07 35.61 26.92
CA GLU A 2 -5.56 34.24 27.02
C GLU A 2 -5.18 33.75 25.61
N LYS A 3 -3.97 33.18 25.48
CA LYS A 3 -3.57 32.49 24.25
C LYS A 3 -4.41 31.22 24.14
N MET A 4 -5.28 31.20 23.13
CA MET A 4 -6.03 30.01 22.72
C MET A 4 -5.07 28.83 22.54
N ARG A 5 -5.19 27.81 23.40
CA ARG A 5 -4.35 26.60 23.33
C ARG A 5 -4.99 25.60 22.38
N TRP A 6 -4.31 25.35 21.27
CA TRP A 6 -4.69 24.34 20.30
C TRP A 6 -4.12 22.99 20.72
N TYR A 7 -4.97 22.00 20.94
CA TYR A 7 -4.55 20.59 20.98
C TYR A 7 -4.61 20.01 19.56
N ALA A 8 -3.75 20.51 18.67
CA ALA A 8 -3.55 19.86 17.38
C ALA A 8 -2.79 18.55 17.62
N GLY A 9 -3.40 17.40 17.32
CA GLY A 9 -2.67 16.13 17.18
C GLY A 9 -3.05 14.94 18.07
N SER A 10 -4.22 14.89 18.71
CA SER A 10 -4.66 13.66 19.42
C SER A 10 -5.42 12.65 18.54
N GLY A 11 -5.14 12.61 17.23
CA GLY A 11 -5.47 11.46 16.38
C GLY A 11 -6.95 11.11 16.19
N LYS A 12 -7.87 12.07 16.25
CA LYS A 12 -9.27 11.84 15.83
C LYS A 12 -9.67 12.86 14.78
N HIS A 13 -9.39 12.53 13.52
CA HIS A 13 -10.07 13.16 12.39
C HIS A 13 -11.54 12.76 12.47
N PHE A 14 -12.38 13.64 13.01
CA PHE A 14 -13.82 13.49 12.88
C PHE A 14 -14.18 14.04 11.51
N TYR A 15 -14.36 13.14 10.55
CA TYR A 15 -15.06 13.47 9.31
C TYR A 15 -16.46 13.95 9.71
N SER A 16 -16.82 15.19 9.37
CA SER A 16 -18.22 15.59 9.42
C SER A 16 -19.01 14.72 8.41
N PRO A 17 -20.34 14.59 8.53
CA PRO A 17 -21.15 13.90 7.52
C PRO A 17 -20.98 14.46 6.09
N MET A 18 -20.44 15.68 5.97
CA MET A 18 -20.14 16.35 4.70
C MET A 18 -18.69 16.13 4.22
N GLY A 19 -17.91 15.33 4.94
CA GLY A 19 -16.51 15.04 4.60
C GLY A 19 -15.53 16.16 4.94
N CYS A 20 -15.91 17.13 5.77
CA CYS A 20 -15.05 18.24 6.20
C CYS A 20 -14.20 17.87 7.42
N TYR A 21 -13.09 18.58 7.60
CA TYR A 21 -12.36 18.60 8.86
C TYR A 21 -13.14 19.45 9.87
N TYR A 22 -13.45 18.88 11.03
CA TYR A 22 -14.25 19.53 12.07
C TYR A 22 -13.46 19.65 13.37
N THR A 23 -13.62 20.79 14.06
CA THR A 23 -13.17 20.97 15.45
C THR A 23 -14.17 21.83 16.23
N ARG A 24 -14.22 21.63 17.54
CA ARG A 24 -15.03 22.42 18.47
C ARG A 24 -14.15 23.00 19.58
N LEU A 25 -14.30 24.30 19.80
CA LEU A 25 -13.56 25.07 20.80
C LEU A 25 -14.26 24.99 22.18
N GLU A 26 -13.53 25.36 23.22
CA GLU A 26 -14.02 25.31 24.61
C GLU A 26 -15.22 26.24 24.86
N ASP A 27 -15.30 27.34 24.13
CA ASP A 27 -16.43 28.28 24.15
C ASP A 27 -17.67 27.77 23.38
N GLY A 28 -17.58 26.56 22.81
CA GLY A 28 -18.63 25.94 22.02
C GLY A 28 -18.62 26.31 20.54
N THR A 29 -17.66 27.14 20.09
CA THR A 29 -17.53 27.48 18.66
C THR A 29 -17.15 26.24 17.86
N GLU A 30 -17.90 25.98 16.79
CA GLU A 30 -17.64 24.89 15.85
C GLU A 30 -17.00 25.43 14.58
N ILE A 31 -15.93 24.79 14.13
CA ILE A 31 -15.19 25.17 12.94
C ILE A 31 -15.15 23.97 12.01
N GLU A 32 -15.68 24.16 10.81
CA GLU A 32 -15.56 23.22 9.69
C GLU A 32 -14.67 23.79 8.61
N VAL A 33 -13.75 22.97 8.12
CA VAL A 33 -12.82 23.32 7.04
C VAL A 33 -12.98 22.29 5.93
N HIS A 34 -13.29 22.79 4.73
CA HIS A 34 -13.35 21.97 3.54
C HIS A 34 -11.98 21.30 3.28
N PRO A 35 -11.94 20.01 2.87
CA PRO A 35 -10.68 19.28 2.72
C PRO A 35 -9.66 19.99 1.83
N LYS A 36 -10.12 20.52 0.69
CA LYS A 36 -9.28 21.31 -0.22
C LYS A 36 -8.58 22.49 0.47
N THR A 37 -9.33 23.28 1.26
CA THR A 37 -8.78 24.44 1.97
C THR A 37 -7.80 24.01 3.06
N TYR A 38 -8.11 22.94 3.77
CA TYR A 38 -7.20 22.38 4.77
C TYR A 38 -5.89 21.91 4.13
N ASP A 39 -5.98 21.14 3.05
CA ASP A 39 -4.82 20.61 2.33
C ASP A 39 -3.94 21.74 1.78
N GLU A 40 -4.53 22.77 1.17
CA GLU A 40 -3.82 23.96 0.70
C GLU A 40 -3.05 24.67 1.83
N GLN A 41 -3.69 24.89 2.98
CA GLN A 41 -3.06 25.54 4.14
C GLN A 41 -1.98 24.67 4.77
N PHE A 42 -2.21 23.36 4.84
CA PHE A 42 -1.23 22.40 5.33
C PHE A 42 0.00 22.34 4.41
N HIS A 43 -0.19 22.38 3.09
CA HIS A 43 0.90 22.45 2.12
C HIS A 43 1.72 23.71 2.26
N ALA A 44 1.08 24.88 2.31
CA ALA A 44 1.78 26.15 2.54
C ALA A 44 2.55 26.16 3.87
N TYR A 45 2.00 25.52 4.91
CA TYR A 45 2.68 25.36 6.19
C TYR A 45 3.95 24.53 6.07
N LEU A 46 3.89 23.36 5.41
CA LEU A 46 5.04 22.48 5.20
C LEU A 46 6.16 23.17 4.42
N GLU A 47 5.81 23.90 3.36
CA GLU A 47 6.76 24.71 2.59
C GLU A 47 7.44 25.76 3.46
N ARG A 48 6.67 26.46 4.31
CA ARG A 48 7.20 27.50 5.21
C ARG A 48 8.20 26.94 6.23
N ILE A 49 8.00 25.72 6.72
CA ILE A 49 8.93 25.08 7.66
C ILE A 49 10.05 24.29 6.97
N GLY A 50 10.15 24.37 5.64
CA GLY A 50 11.20 23.72 4.85
C GLY A 50 11.08 22.20 4.78
N VAL A 51 9.91 21.63 5.07
CA VAL A 51 9.67 20.19 4.99
C VAL A 51 9.29 19.84 3.56
N GLN A 52 10.21 19.19 2.84
CA GLN A 52 9.92 18.64 1.53
C GLN A 52 8.98 17.44 1.64
N ARG A 53 7.92 17.46 0.82
CA ARG A 53 6.96 16.38 0.75
C ARG A 53 7.55 15.21 -0.04
N THR A 54 7.96 14.15 0.64
CA THR A 54 8.11 12.84 0.00
C THR A 54 6.70 12.30 -0.23
N SER A 55 6.28 12.15 -1.48
CA SER A 55 4.97 11.56 -1.77
C SER A 55 4.95 10.10 -1.32
N TRP A 56 3.77 9.56 -0.97
CA TRP A 56 3.64 8.12 -0.67
C TRP A 56 4.23 7.26 -1.80
N TYR A 57 4.01 7.66 -3.05
CA TYR A 57 4.62 7.05 -4.22
C TYR A 57 6.15 7.05 -4.15
N THR A 58 6.76 8.19 -3.81
CA THR A 58 8.23 8.31 -3.64
C THR A 58 8.74 7.48 -2.45
N ILE A 59 7.98 7.37 -1.36
CA ILE A 59 8.33 6.51 -0.21
C ILE A 59 8.28 5.04 -0.62
N MET A 60 7.25 4.64 -1.37
CA MET A 60 7.00 3.25 -1.75
C MET A 60 7.84 2.76 -2.92
N GLN A 61 8.42 3.65 -3.73
CA GLN A 61 9.22 3.28 -4.90
C GLN A 61 10.33 2.27 -4.60
N GLN A 62 11.02 2.42 -3.45
CA GLN A 62 12.08 1.48 -3.08
C GLN A 62 11.52 0.11 -2.71
N ALA A 63 10.41 0.07 -1.96
CA ALA A 63 9.75 -1.18 -1.57
C ALA A 63 9.15 -1.91 -2.79
N GLU A 64 8.57 -1.18 -3.74
CA GLU A 64 8.04 -1.74 -4.99
C GLU A 64 9.16 -2.32 -5.87
N LYS A 65 10.32 -1.63 -5.92
CA LYS A 65 11.49 -2.14 -6.63
C LYS A 65 11.99 -3.46 -6.03
N GLU A 66 12.19 -3.51 -4.72
CA GLU A 66 12.64 -4.73 -4.02
C GLU A 66 11.65 -5.88 -4.17
N TRP A 67 10.35 -5.57 -4.14
CA TRP A 67 9.31 -6.57 -4.38
C TRP A 67 9.39 -7.15 -5.79
N ASN A 68 9.57 -6.32 -6.81
CA ASN A 68 9.71 -6.78 -8.19
C ASN A 68 10.97 -7.62 -8.40
N GLU A 69 12.10 -7.24 -7.79
CA GLU A 69 13.33 -8.04 -7.82
C GLU A 69 13.12 -9.42 -7.19
N TYR A 70 12.42 -9.48 -6.05
CA TYR A 70 12.09 -10.75 -5.40
C TYR A 70 11.14 -11.62 -6.23
N CYS A 71 10.12 -11.02 -6.87
CA CYS A 71 9.25 -11.73 -7.79
C CYS A 71 10.03 -12.37 -8.94
N GLN A 72 10.99 -11.65 -9.53
CA GLN A 72 11.83 -12.21 -10.59
C GLN A 72 12.65 -13.42 -10.11
N VAL A 73 13.24 -13.35 -8.91
CA VAL A 73 13.98 -14.49 -8.33
C VAL A 73 13.08 -15.71 -8.13
N MET A 74 11.81 -15.50 -7.74
CA MET A 74 10.85 -16.58 -7.58
C MET A 74 10.44 -17.21 -8.92
N ASP A 75 10.29 -16.39 -9.97
CA ASP A 75 10.01 -16.86 -11.32
C ASP A 75 11.19 -17.68 -11.88
N ASP A 76 12.41 -17.17 -11.76
CA ASP A 76 13.63 -17.86 -12.17
C ASP A 76 13.77 -19.22 -11.42
N PHE A 77 13.51 -19.22 -10.11
CA PHE A 77 13.50 -20.46 -9.31
C PHE A 77 12.43 -21.45 -9.77
N ALA A 78 11.24 -20.98 -10.17
CA ALA A 78 10.18 -21.85 -10.65
C ALA A 78 10.55 -22.51 -11.99
N GLU A 79 11.21 -21.78 -12.89
CA GLU A 79 11.74 -22.32 -14.16
C GLU A 79 12.82 -23.38 -13.90
N ASP A 80 13.77 -23.10 -13.00
CA ASP A 80 14.81 -24.04 -12.61
C ASP A 80 14.21 -25.29 -11.94
N LEU A 81 13.22 -25.10 -11.07
CA LEU A 81 12.52 -26.20 -10.41
C LEU A 81 11.81 -27.11 -11.42
N GLN A 82 11.22 -26.56 -12.47
CA GLN A 82 10.61 -27.35 -13.54
C GLN A 82 11.66 -28.28 -14.19
N GLN A 83 12.86 -27.77 -14.48
CA GLN A 83 13.96 -28.59 -15.02
C GLN A 83 14.37 -29.70 -14.04
N TRP A 84 14.43 -29.40 -12.74
CA TRP A 84 14.77 -30.39 -11.71
C TRP A 84 13.72 -31.50 -11.57
N LEU A 85 12.43 -31.15 -11.69
CA LEU A 85 11.34 -32.11 -11.66
C LEU A 85 11.34 -33.05 -12.88
N GLU A 86 11.79 -32.55 -14.04
CA GLU A 86 11.98 -33.36 -15.25
C GLU A 86 13.16 -34.34 -15.13
N TYR A 87 14.19 -34.01 -14.35
CA TYR A 87 15.40 -34.82 -14.18
C TYR A 87 15.25 -36.02 -13.21
N GLN A 88 14.05 -36.26 -12.66
CA GLN A 88 13.73 -37.37 -11.74
C GLN A 88 14.76 -37.55 -10.60
N ALA A 89 15.16 -36.44 -9.97
CA ALA A 89 16.06 -36.49 -8.82
C ALA A 89 15.44 -37.25 -7.63
N ARG A 90 16.29 -37.83 -6.76
CA ARG A 90 15.85 -38.51 -5.53
C ARG A 90 14.99 -37.57 -4.68
N GLY A 91 13.76 -37.99 -4.38
CA GLY A 91 12.79 -37.23 -3.58
C GLY A 91 11.65 -36.60 -4.39
N VAL A 92 11.71 -36.65 -5.72
CA VAL A 92 10.65 -36.16 -6.61
C VAL A 92 9.75 -37.34 -7.04
N VAL A 93 8.45 -37.23 -6.81
CA VAL A 93 7.43 -38.18 -7.31
C VAL A 93 6.59 -37.48 -8.36
N VAL A 94 6.69 -37.94 -9.62
CA VAL A 94 5.88 -37.41 -10.73
C VAL A 94 4.79 -38.42 -11.08
N GLU A 95 3.57 -38.18 -10.60
CA GLU A 95 2.39 -38.93 -11.05
C GLU A 95 1.88 -38.37 -12.38
N ARG A 96 2.18 -39.06 -13.49
CA ARG A 96 1.63 -38.68 -14.79
C ARG A 96 0.21 -39.24 -14.94
N PRO A 97 -0.73 -38.48 -15.52
CA PRO A 97 -2.07 -38.98 -15.78
C PRO A 97 -1.99 -40.21 -16.68
N HIS A 98 -2.68 -41.28 -16.28
CA HIS A 98 -2.82 -42.49 -17.10
C HIS A 98 -3.46 -42.11 -18.43
N LYS A 99 -2.69 -42.16 -19.54
CA LYS A 99 -3.28 -42.15 -20.87
C LYS A 99 -4.19 -43.37 -20.97
N ARG A 100 -5.51 -43.17 -20.89
CA ARG A 100 -6.47 -44.21 -21.25
C ARG A 100 -6.15 -44.63 -22.70
N PRO A 101 -6.00 -45.92 -23.00
CA PRO A 101 -5.78 -46.35 -24.38
C PRO A 101 -6.99 -45.91 -25.21
N THR A 102 -6.75 -45.03 -26.18
CA THR A 102 -7.73 -44.67 -27.19
C THR A 102 -8.05 -45.94 -27.96
N ARG A 103 -9.24 -46.51 -27.76
CA ARG A 103 -9.76 -47.58 -28.62
C ARG A 103 -9.84 -47.03 -30.03
N VAL A 104 -8.91 -47.43 -30.90
CA VAL A 104 -9.09 -47.35 -32.34
C VAL A 104 -10.20 -48.34 -32.67
N LYS A 105 -11.37 -47.85 -33.09
CA LYS A 105 -12.43 -48.72 -33.63
C LYS A 105 -12.04 -49.14 -35.06
N PRO A 106 -12.33 -50.40 -35.44
CA PRO A 106 -12.06 -50.94 -36.77
C PRO A 106 -12.89 -50.27 -37.86
#